data_AF-A0A3D2I462-F1
#
_entry.id   AF-A0A3D2I462-F1
#
_cell.length_a   1.000
_cell.length_b   1.000
_cell.length_c   1.000
_cell.angle_alpha   90.00
_cell.angle_beta   90.00
_cell.angle_gamma   90.00
#
_symmetry.space_group_name_H-M   'P 1'
#
loop_
_entity.id
_entity.type
_entity.pdbx_description
1 polymer ?
#
loop_
_entity_poly.entity_id
_entity_poly.type
_entity_poly.pdbx_seq_one_letter_code
_entity_poly.pdbx_strand_id
1 'polypeptide(L)'
;YNDYNTYLCPEDEVLLIDFINEDGKICDGLGMQSHLTVGNAAHSPDLYAQALECFRSNMPDMDIHITEIDAGYTSTADKVVTDQDQAAYYDQIMGALLQSKAKGAKISALVIWSLYDGVSWRASSAPCLFNGLYSPKSAFFAVANAKDAYK
;
A
#
# COMPACT_ATOMS: atom_id res chain seq x y z
N TYR A 1 14.59 -6.00 -2.32
CA TYR A 1 13.68 -7.16 -2.36
C TYR A 1 12.24 -6.64 -2.56
N ASN A 2 11.37 -7.31 -3.32
CA ASN A 2 9.99 -6.87 -3.60
C ASN A 2 9.04 -8.06 -3.49
N ASP A 3 7.97 -7.94 -2.71
CA ASP A 3 6.96 -9.00 -2.56
C ASP A 3 5.56 -8.47 -2.21
N TYR A 4 4.54 -9.31 -2.38
CA TYR A 4 3.17 -9.08 -1.91
C TYR A 4 2.99 -9.56 -0.47
N ASN A 5 1.93 -9.10 0.20
CA ASN A 5 1.59 -9.50 1.57
C ASN A 5 2.66 -9.25 2.65
N THR A 6 3.69 -8.46 2.37
CA THR A 6 4.75 -8.08 3.34
C THR A 6 4.19 -7.48 4.64
N TYR A 7 2.98 -6.91 4.60
CA TYR A 7 2.26 -6.39 5.77
C TYR A 7 1.59 -7.47 6.65
N LEU A 8 1.52 -8.72 6.20
CA LEU A 8 0.98 -9.85 6.98
C LEU A 8 2.05 -10.56 7.80
N CYS A 9 3.30 -10.53 7.34
CA CYS A 9 4.44 -11.21 7.95
C CYS A 9 5.67 -10.31 8.05
N PRO A 10 5.56 -9.09 8.64
CA PRO A 10 6.64 -8.11 8.59
C PRO A 10 7.93 -8.57 9.30
N GLU A 11 7.83 -9.42 10.33
CA GLU A 11 9.01 -9.98 11.01
C GLU A 11 9.79 -10.95 10.10
N ASP A 12 9.10 -11.72 9.27
CA ASP A 12 9.75 -12.64 8.33
C ASP A 12 10.51 -11.86 7.23
N GLU A 13 9.96 -10.72 6.78
CA GLU A 13 10.66 -9.84 5.82
C GLU A 13 11.93 -9.21 6.43
N VAL A 14 11.87 -8.83 7.71
CA VAL A 14 13.04 -8.35 8.45
C VAL A 14 14.11 -9.43 8.50
N LEU A 15 13.75 -10.65 8.89
CA LEU A 15 14.68 -11.78 8.99
C LEU A 15 15.30 -12.12 7.63
N LEU A 16 14.52 -12.08 6.55
CA LEU A 16 15.01 -12.30 5.20
C LEU A 16 16.02 -11.23 4.77
N ILE A 17 15.72 -9.96 5.04
CA ILE A 17 16.61 -8.86 4.70
C ILE A 17 17.89 -8.91 5.52
N ASP A 18 17.80 -9.21 6.81
CA ASP A 18 18.95 -9.39 7.69
C ASP A 18 19.84 -10.53 7.18
N PHE A 19 19.23 -11.66 6.78
CA PHE A 19 19.96 -12.76 6.14
C PHE A 19 20.64 -12.33 4.84
N ILE A 20 19.95 -11.61 3.95
CA ILE A 20 20.56 -11.09 2.70
C ILE A 20 21.76 -10.18 2.99
N ASN A 21 21.71 -9.44 4.10
CA ASN A 21 22.73 -8.46 4.47
C ASN A 21 23.77 -8.98 5.47
N GLU A 22 23.79 -10.28 5.80
CA GLU A 22 24.60 -10.83 6.90
C GLU A 22 26.11 -10.63 6.70
N ASP A 23 26.59 -10.72 5.46
CA ASP A 23 27.99 -10.54 5.08
C ASP A 23 28.30 -9.14 4.51
N GLY A 24 27.39 -8.18 4.69
CA GLY A 24 27.51 -6.81 4.21
C GLY A 24 26.24 -6.32 3.51
N LYS A 25 26.14 -5.01 3.33
CA LYS A 25 24.94 -4.39 2.78
C LYS A 25 24.79 -4.69 1.28
N ILE A 26 23.82 -5.56 0.94
CA ILE A 26 23.45 -5.96 -0.43
C ILE A 26 22.06 -5.44 -0.79
N CYS A 27 21.10 -5.55 0.14
CA CYS A 27 19.73 -5.09 -0.03
C CYS A 27 19.50 -3.76 0.69
N ASP A 28 19.25 -2.71 -0.10
CA ASP A 28 19.01 -1.34 0.38
C ASP A 28 17.52 -0.94 0.38
N GLY A 29 16.64 -1.76 -0.22
CA GLY A 29 15.22 -1.43 -0.33
C GLY A 29 14.28 -2.62 -0.18
N LEU A 30 13.15 -2.34 0.48
CA LEU A 30 11.99 -3.23 0.59
C LEU A 30 10.84 -2.66 -0.25
N GLY A 31 10.50 -3.37 -1.32
CA GLY A 31 9.32 -3.13 -2.14
C GLY A 31 8.10 -3.85 -1.56
N MET A 32 7.08 -3.09 -1.21
CA MET A 32 5.77 -3.59 -0.85
C MET A 32 4.85 -3.46 -2.06
N GLN A 33 4.47 -4.59 -2.67
CA GLN A 33 3.57 -4.56 -3.83
C GLN A 33 2.23 -3.92 -3.48
N SER A 34 1.66 -4.27 -2.33
CA SER A 34 0.43 -3.65 -1.83
C SER A 34 -0.79 -3.86 -2.73
N HIS A 35 -0.99 -5.11 -3.16
CA HIS A 35 -2.22 -5.58 -3.79
C HIS A 35 -3.33 -5.79 -2.76
N LEU A 36 -4.10 -4.74 -2.50
CA LEU A 36 -5.02 -4.65 -1.39
C LEU A 36 -6.46 -4.97 -1.82
N THR A 37 -7.34 -5.17 -0.83
CA THR A 37 -8.77 -5.41 -1.07
C THR A 37 -9.59 -4.72 0.01
N VAL A 38 -10.48 -3.82 -0.39
CA VAL A 38 -11.32 -3.06 0.52
C VAL A 38 -12.21 -4.00 1.33
N GLY A 39 -12.18 -3.85 2.66
CA GLY A 39 -13.00 -4.63 3.57
C GLY A 39 -12.55 -6.08 3.78
N ASN A 40 -11.37 -6.48 3.30
CA ASN A 40 -10.69 -7.72 3.69
C ASN A 40 -9.87 -7.47 4.96
N ALA A 41 -10.09 -8.27 6.00
CA ALA A 41 -9.40 -8.14 7.29
C ALA A 41 -7.87 -8.32 7.17
N ALA A 42 -7.41 -9.17 6.25
CA ALA A 42 -5.98 -9.37 5.99
C ALA A 42 -5.32 -8.16 5.31
N HIS A 43 -6.12 -7.25 4.75
CA HIS A 43 -5.64 -6.04 4.08
C HIS A 43 -6.04 -4.79 4.89
N SER A 44 -6.19 -4.89 6.20
CA SER A 44 -6.63 -3.73 6.99
C SER A 44 -5.55 -2.63 7.03
N PRO A 45 -5.94 -1.34 7.06
CA PRO A 45 -4.97 -0.26 7.22
C PRO A 45 -4.18 -0.34 8.53
N ASP A 46 -4.77 -0.92 9.58
CA ASP A 46 -4.10 -1.14 10.87
C ASP A 46 -2.95 -2.14 10.75
N LEU A 47 -3.14 -3.27 10.06
CA LEU A 47 -2.06 -4.22 9.79
C LEU A 47 -0.96 -3.57 8.95
N TYR A 48 -1.36 -2.78 7.94
CA TYR A 48 -0.42 -2.05 7.11
C TYR A 48 0.42 -1.04 7.93
N ALA A 49 -0.21 -0.29 8.82
CA ALA A 49 0.47 0.65 9.73
C ALA A 49 1.41 -0.08 10.72
N GLN A 50 1.00 -1.23 11.25
CA GLN A 50 1.81 -2.06 12.14
C GLN A 50 3.05 -2.60 11.42
N ALA A 51 2.91 -3.04 10.16
CA ALA A 51 4.04 -3.50 9.35
C ALA A 51 5.05 -2.37 9.09
N LEU A 52 4.57 -1.17 8.72
CA LEU A 52 5.43 0.00 8.55
C LEU A 52 6.18 0.35 9.84
N GLU A 53 5.53 0.25 11.00
CA GLU A 53 6.17 0.46 12.30
C GLU A 53 7.22 -0.62 12.62
N CYS A 54 6.95 -1.88 12.29
CA CYS A 54 7.90 -2.97 12.40
C CYS A 54 9.15 -2.70 11.54
N PHE A 55 8.97 -2.36 10.27
CA PHE A 55 10.09 -2.05 9.37
C PHE A 55 10.88 -0.83 9.82
N ARG A 56 10.19 0.24 10.23
CA ARG A 56 10.83 1.45 10.77
C ARG A 56 11.69 1.16 12.01
N SER A 57 11.23 0.25 12.87
CA SER A 57 11.89 -0.06 14.14
C SER A 57 13.06 -1.03 13.98
N ASN A 58 12.91 -2.05 13.13
CA ASN A 58 13.90 -3.12 12.97
C ASN A 58 14.88 -2.87 11.82
N MET A 59 14.47 -2.13 10.79
CA MET A 59 15.30 -1.81 9.63
C MET A 59 15.29 -0.30 9.35
N PRO A 60 15.71 0.56 10.30
CA PRO A 60 15.57 2.02 10.22
C PRO A 60 16.28 2.65 9.02
N ASP A 61 17.27 1.96 8.44
CA ASP A 61 18.01 2.43 7.28
C ASP A 61 17.47 1.96 5.92
N MET A 62 16.50 1.04 5.92
CA MET A 62 15.88 0.48 4.73
C MET A 62 15.02 1.51 4.01
N ASP A 63 15.14 1.60 2.69
CA ASP A 63 14.25 2.40 1.87
C ASP A 63 13.02 1.58 1.46
N ILE A 64 11.84 2.00 1.92
CA ILE A 64 10.56 1.34 1.66
C ILE A 64 9.94 1.94 0.42
N HIS A 65 9.63 1.11 -0.56
CA HIS A 65 8.94 1.50 -1.78
C HIS A 65 7.57 0.84 -1.80
N ILE A 66 6.53 1.63 -2.05
CA ILE A 66 5.22 1.07 -2.40
C ILE A 66 5.21 0.93 -3.91
N THR A 67 5.32 -0.29 -4.41
CA THR A 67 5.74 -0.57 -5.79
C THR A 67 4.59 -0.84 -6.73
N GLU A 68 3.46 -1.35 -6.23
CA GLU A 68 2.39 -1.91 -7.09
C GLU A 68 0.99 -1.66 -6.51
N ILE A 69 0.78 -0.55 -5.79
CA ILE A 69 -0.47 -0.40 -5.01
C ILE A 69 -1.70 -0.34 -5.93
N ASP A 70 -2.63 -1.24 -5.64
CA ASP A 70 -3.99 -1.27 -6.18
C ASP A 70 -4.95 -1.81 -5.09
N ALA A 71 -6.18 -1.31 -5.03
CA ALA A 71 -7.12 -1.69 -3.96
C ALA A 71 -8.49 -2.06 -4.53
N GLY A 72 -8.65 -3.32 -4.91
CA GLY A 72 -9.90 -3.83 -5.46
C GLY A 72 -11.03 -3.87 -4.43
N TYR A 73 -12.27 -3.84 -4.90
CA TYR A 73 -13.44 -4.13 -4.09
C TYR A 73 -14.42 -5.01 -4.86
N THR A 74 -15.32 -5.68 -4.13
CA THR A 74 -16.42 -6.43 -4.73
C THR A 74 -17.64 -6.26 -3.85
N SER A 75 -18.74 -5.85 -4.47
CA SER A 75 -20.04 -5.83 -3.81
C SER A 75 -20.69 -7.21 -3.90
N THR A 76 -21.31 -7.63 -2.81
CA THR A 76 -22.19 -8.81 -2.75
C THR A 76 -23.60 -8.35 -2.38
N ALA A 77 -24.58 -9.24 -2.48
CA ALA A 77 -25.94 -8.95 -2.04
C ALA A 77 -26.01 -8.52 -0.56
N ASP A 78 -25.14 -9.09 0.28
CA ASP A 78 -25.14 -8.86 1.73
C ASP A 78 -24.18 -7.75 2.17
N LYS A 79 -23.26 -7.33 1.30
CA LYS A 79 -22.25 -6.30 1.58
C LYS A 79 -22.00 -5.45 0.35
N VAL A 80 -22.54 -4.25 0.36
CA VAL A 80 -22.28 -3.22 -0.65
C VAL A 80 -20.96 -2.53 -0.31
N VAL A 81 -20.04 -2.50 -1.27
CA VAL A 81 -18.79 -1.74 -1.23
C VAL A 81 -18.73 -0.86 -2.47
N THR A 82 -18.45 0.42 -2.27
CA THR A 82 -18.56 1.48 -3.26
C THR A 82 -17.20 2.11 -3.56
N ASP A 83 -17.15 2.96 -4.59
CA ASP A 83 -15.99 3.81 -4.88
C ASP A 83 -15.63 4.73 -3.69
N GLN A 84 -16.61 5.13 -2.88
CA GLN A 84 -16.39 5.95 -1.68
C GLN A 84 -15.71 5.14 -0.57
N ASP A 85 -16.05 3.85 -0.42
CA ASP A 85 -15.37 2.96 0.52
C ASP A 85 -13.91 2.73 0.08
N GLN A 86 -13.67 2.57 -1.23
CA GLN A 86 -12.32 2.53 -1.78
C GLN A 86 -11.56 3.83 -1.50
N ALA A 87 -12.21 4.99 -1.65
CA ALA A 87 -11.59 6.28 -1.36
C ALA A 87 -11.21 6.43 0.13
N ALA A 88 -12.12 6.07 1.04
CA ALA A 88 -11.85 6.06 2.48
C ALA A 88 -10.70 5.10 2.84
N TYR A 89 -10.66 3.94 2.20
CA TYR A 89 -9.58 2.97 2.39
C TYR A 89 -8.22 3.52 1.92
N TYR A 90 -8.16 4.15 0.73
CA TYR A 90 -6.93 4.81 0.27
C TYR A 90 -6.50 5.95 1.19
N ASP A 91 -7.43 6.76 1.69
CA ASP A 91 -7.15 7.83 2.66
C ASP A 91 -6.45 7.27 3.91
N GLN A 92 -6.97 6.17 4.46
CA GLN A 92 -6.36 5.48 5.61
C GLN A 92 -4.96 4.93 5.31
N ILE A 93 -4.76 4.29 4.15
CA ILE A 93 -3.43 3.77 3.75
C ILE A 93 -2.44 4.92 3.53
N MET A 94 -2.85 6.00 2.87
CA MET A 94 -2.01 7.19 2.68
C MET A 94 -1.67 7.84 4.02
N GLY A 95 -2.63 7.90 4.94
CA GLY A 95 -2.42 8.35 6.32
C GLY A 95 -1.35 7.52 7.03
N ALA A 96 -1.43 6.19 6.97
CA ALA A 96 -0.42 5.31 7.55
C ALA A 96 0.98 5.54 6.96
N LEU A 97 1.10 5.70 5.63
CA LEU A 97 2.36 5.98 4.95
C LEU A 97 2.94 7.33 5.36
N LEU A 98 2.14 8.39 5.33
CA LEU A 98 2.58 9.75 5.64
C LEU A 98 2.96 9.90 7.12
N GLN A 99 2.18 9.31 8.02
CA GLN A 99 2.50 9.29 9.44
C GLN A 99 3.78 8.47 9.73
N SER A 100 3.95 7.32 9.08
CA SER A 100 5.20 6.54 9.20
C SER A 100 6.41 7.32 8.70
N LYS A 101 6.28 8.01 7.57
CA LYS A 101 7.30 8.91 7.04
C LYS A 101 7.61 10.06 8.00
N ALA A 102 6.60 10.67 8.61
CA ALA A 102 6.79 11.72 9.62
C ALA A 102 7.52 11.21 10.88
N LYS A 103 7.36 9.91 11.22
CA LYS A 103 8.11 9.22 12.29
C LYS A 103 9.53 8.79 11.88
N GLY A 104 9.96 9.10 10.66
CA GLY A 104 11.31 8.85 10.18
C GLY A 104 11.49 7.60 9.31
N ALA A 105 10.42 6.88 8.96
CA ALA A 105 10.54 5.81 7.96
C ALA A 105 10.97 6.39 6.60
N LYS A 106 11.96 5.78 5.96
CA LYS A 106 12.39 6.17 4.61
C LYS A 106 11.42 5.56 3.61
N ILE A 107 10.40 6.33 3.22
CA ILE A 107 9.44 5.94 2.17
C ILE A 107 9.68 6.87 0.97
N SER A 108 10.34 6.37 -0.08
CA SER A 108 10.77 7.20 -1.21
C SER A 108 9.95 7.02 -2.49
N ALA A 109 9.16 5.97 -2.61
CA ALA A 109 8.35 5.69 -3.80
C ALA A 109 6.91 5.26 -3.45
N LEU A 110 5.96 5.74 -4.27
CA LEU A 110 4.57 5.28 -4.34
C LEU A 110 4.20 5.12 -5.82
N VAL A 111 3.98 3.89 -6.25
CA VAL A 111 3.70 3.54 -7.65
C VAL A 111 2.36 2.83 -7.72
N ILE A 112 1.45 3.38 -8.52
CA ILE A 112 0.11 2.81 -8.78
C ILE A 112 0.23 1.80 -9.91
N TRP A 113 -0.25 0.56 -9.73
CA TRP A 113 0.07 -0.55 -10.64
C TRP A 113 -0.66 -0.54 -11.98
N SER A 114 -1.70 0.26 -12.14
CA SER A 114 -2.45 0.32 -13.41
C SER A 114 -3.08 1.69 -13.62
N LEU A 115 -3.16 2.08 -14.90
CA LEU A 115 -3.61 3.41 -15.30
C LEU A 115 -5.11 3.62 -15.04
N TYR A 116 -5.93 2.62 -15.34
CA TYR A 116 -7.38 2.63 -15.08
C TYR A 116 -7.93 1.20 -15.01
N ASP A 117 -9.13 1.04 -14.49
CA ASP A 117 -9.74 -0.26 -14.16
C ASP A 117 -9.75 -1.25 -15.33
N GLY A 118 -10.05 -0.78 -16.56
CA GLY A 118 -10.16 -1.62 -17.75
C GLY A 118 -8.85 -2.23 -18.27
N VAL A 119 -7.68 -1.77 -17.81
CA VAL A 119 -6.36 -2.36 -18.17
C VAL A 119 -5.65 -3.01 -16.99
N SER A 120 -6.31 -3.07 -15.83
CA SER A 120 -5.74 -3.74 -14.67
C SER A 120 -5.76 -5.25 -14.84
N TRP A 121 -4.70 -5.90 -14.37
CA TRP A 121 -4.68 -7.37 -14.19
C TRP A 121 -5.76 -7.88 -13.22
N ARG A 122 -6.30 -6.99 -12.36
CA ARG A 122 -7.39 -7.23 -11.40
C ARG A 122 -8.69 -6.52 -11.79
N ALA A 123 -8.91 -6.27 -13.09
CA ALA A 123 -10.02 -5.46 -13.62
C ALA A 123 -11.41 -5.82 -13.06
N SER A 124 -11.67 -7.09 -12.73
CA SER A 124 -12.95 -7.54 -12.17
C SER A 124 -13.28 -6.93 -10.79
N SER A 125 -12.32 -6.27 -10.15
CA SER A 125 -12.46 -5.67 -8.82
C SER A 125 -12.36 -4.14 -8.80
N ALA A 126 -12.31 -3.49 -9.98
CA ALA A 126 -12.17 -2.03 -10.11
C ALA A 126 -11.07 -1.43 -9.18
N PRO A 127 -9.81 -1.89 -9.25
CA PRO A 127 -8.80 -1.62 -8.23
C PRO A 127 -8.04 -0.31 -8.40
N CYS A 128 -8.20 0.39 -9.53
CA CYS A 128 -7.43 1.57 -9.89
C CYS A 128 -8.07 2.85 -9.37
N LEU A 129 -7.29 3.94 -9.44
CA LEU A 129 -7.75 5.30 -9.12
C LEU A 129 -8.63 5.93 -10.20
N PHE A 130 -8.68 5.32 -11.39
CA PHE A 130 -9.45 5.76 -12.54
C PHE A 130 -10.32 4.63 -13.05
N ASN A 131 -11.58 4.92 -13.39
CA ASN A 131 -12.46 3.96 -14.06
C ASN A 131 -12.14 3.88 -15.57
N GLY A 132 -11.69 5.00 -16.14
CA GLY A 132 -11.23 5.13 -17.51
C GLY A 132 -10.18 6.23 -17.63
N LEU A 133 -9.49 6.31 -18.78
CA LEU A 133 -8.33 7.20 -18.98
C LEU A 133 -8.56 8.68 -18.57
N TYR A 134 -9.80 9.16 -18.67
CA TYR A 134 -10.19 10.54 -18.33
C TYR A 134 -11.27 10.61 -17.24
N SER A 135 -11.42 9.55 -16.44
CA SER A 135 -12.52 9.40 -15.48
C SER A 135 -11.94 9.03 -14.11
N PRO A 136 -11.44 10.03 -13.34
CA PRO A 136 -10.93 9.78 -11.99
C PRO A 136 -12.06 9.33 -11.07
N LYS A 137 -11.75 8.38 -10.18
CA LYS A 137 -12.64 7.94 -9.11
C LYS A 137 -12.41 8.77 -7.85
N SER A 138 -13.27 8.63 -6.85
CA SER A 138 -13.07 9.28 -5.55
C SER A 138 -11.73 8.90 -4.90
N ALA A 139 -11.24 7.67 -5.15
CA ALA A 139 -9.92 7.22 -4.70
C ALA A 139 -8.76 8.06 -5.23
N PHE A 140 -8.82 8.56 -6.48
CA PHE A 140 -7.80 9.46 -7.01
C PHE A 140 -7.65 10.72 -6.15
N PHE A 141 -8.76 11.35 -5.78
CA PHE A 141 -8.75 12.58 -4.99
C PHE A 141 -8.32 12.32 -3.54
N ALA A 142 -8.68 11.17 -2.96
CA ALA A 142 -8.16 10.76 -1.64
C ALA A 142 -6.62 10.69 -1.65
N VAL A 143 -6.03 10.02 -2.65
CA VAL A 143 -4.58 9.91 -2.79
C VAL A 143 -3.93 11.27 -3.06
N ALA A 144 -4.45 12.04 -4.02
CA ALA A 144 -3.87 13.32 -4.42
C ALA A 144 -3.87 14.35 -3.28
N ASN A 145 -4.92 14.36 -2.45
CA ASN A 145 -5.08 15.35 -1.39
C ASN A 145 -4.56 14.87 -0.02
N ALA A 146 -4.12 13.62 0.11
CA ALA A 146 -3.72 13.04 1.40
C ALA A 146 -2.65 13.88 2.13
N LYS A 147 -1.71 14.46 1.39
CA LYS A 147 -0.67 15.32 1.98
C LYS A 147 -1.24 16.54 2.72
N ASP A 148 -2.38 17.07 2.29
CA ASP A 148 -3.00 18.21 2.96
C ASP A 148 -3.70 17.82 4.27
N ALA A 149 -4.12 16.56 4.40
CA ALA A 149 -4.76 16.02 5.60
C ALA A 149 -3.76 15.55 6.67
N TYR A 150 -2.60 15.02 6.26
CA TYR A 150 -1.64 14.34 7.16
C TYR A 150 -0.28 15.06 7.27
N LYS A 151 -0.26 16.40 7.31
CA LYS A 151 0.96 17.19 7.48
C LYS A 151 1.67 16.95 8.80
#